data_AF-A0A956C655-F1
#
_entry.id   AF-A0A956C655-F1
#
_cell.length_a   1.000
_cell.length_b   1.000
_cell.length_c   1.000
_cell.angle_alpha   90.00
_cell.angle_beta   90.00
_cell.angle_gamma   90.00
#
_symmetry.space_group_name_H-M   'P 1'
#
loop_
_entity.id
_entity.type
_entity.pdbx_description
1 polymer ?
#
loop_
_entity_poly.entity_id
_entity_poly.type
_entity_poly.pdbx_seq_one_letter_code
_entity_poly.pdbx_strand_id
1 'polypeptide(L)' 'VHDGGTSHYELLSSFAPVELLERAWKSADEAGYLGHEFGDSALVWGARASSATAPSRLSA' A
#
# COMPACT_ATOMS: atom_id res chain seq x y z
N VAL A 1 -11.06 3.72 8.41
CA VAL A 1 -9.64 3.34 8.21
C VAL A 1 -8.77 4.53 8.63
N HIS A 2 -7.52 4.36 9.10
CA HIS A 2 -6.73 5.42 9.78
C HIS A 2 -6.78 6.79 9.10
N ASP A 3 -6.93 7.84 9.93
CA ASP A 3 -7.11 9.22 9.49
C ASP A 3 -5.85 9.81 8.84
N GLY A 4 -6.05 10.78 7.94
CA GLY A 4 -4.97 11.47 7.23
C GLY A 4 -4.07 12.25 8.20
N GLY A 5 -2.75 12.07 8.10
CA GLY A 5 -1.78 12.70 9.01
C GLY A 5 -1.37 11.86 10.22
N THR A 6 -1.82 10.60 10.31
CA THR A 6 -1.27 9.62 11.25
C THR A 6 0.01 8.99 10.67
N SER A 7 0.92 8.52 11.54
CA SER A 7 2.13 7.78 11.13
C SER A 7 1.83 6.55 10.25
N HIS A 8 0.63 5.98 10.39
CA HIS A 8 0.14 4.88 9.55
C HIS A 8 -0.08 5.32 8.10
N TYR A 9 -0.58 6.54 7.87
CA TYR A 9 -0.78 7.07 6.53
C TYR A 9 0.56 7.30 5.81
N GLU A 10 1.53 7.88 6.52
CA GLU A 10 2.91 8.06 6.02
C GLU A 10 3.56 6.71 5.68
N LEU A 11 3.40 5.70 6.54
CA LEU A 11 3.90 4.35 6.28
C LEU A 11 3.29 3.75 5.01
N LEU A 12 1.97 3.82 4.85
CA LEU A 12 1.28 3.25 3.70
C LEU A 12 1.67 3.94 2.39
N SER A 13 1.99 5.23 2.42
CA SER A 13 2.49 5.98 1.24
C SER A 13 3.83 5.47 0.71
N SER A 14 4.60 4.73 1.52
CA SER A 14 5.84 4.06 1.06
C SER A 14 5.56 2.82 0.21
N PHE A 15 4.34 2.26 0.27
CA PHE A 15 3.96 1.04 -0.46
C PHE A 15 3.09 1.33 -1.69
N ALA A 16 2.37 2.45 -1.73
CA ALA A 16 1.50 2.82 -2.85
C ALA A 16 1.36 4.34 -2.98
N PRO A 17 1.04 4.86 -4.18
CA PRO A 17 0.81 6.29 -4.39
C PRO A 17 -0.29 6.85 -3.48
N VAL A 18 -0.08 8.04 -2.96
CA VAL A 18 -0.98 8.72 -2.01
C VAL A 18 -2.39 8.86 -2.61
N GLU A 19 -2.49 9.23 -3.89
CA GLU A 19 -3.77 9.43 -4.56
C GLU A 19 -4.57 8.12 -4.71
N LEU A 20 -3.88 6.98 -4.78
CA LEU A 20 -4.52 5.67 -4.79
C LEU A 20 -5.06 5.32 -3.40
N LEU A 21 -4.28 5.61 -2.36
CA LEU A 21 -4.69 5.42 -0.97
C LEU A 21 -5.93 6.28 -0.68
N GLU A 22 -5.93 7.57 -0.99
CA GLU A 22 -7.09 8.45 -0.75
C GLU A 22 -8.38 7.95 -1.40
N ARG A 23 -8.30 7.50 -2.67
CA ARG A 23 -9.46 6.92 -3.35
C ARG A 23 -9.95 5.63 -2.71
N ALA A 24 -9.03 4.77 -2.27
CA ALA A 24 -9.38 3.51 -1.62
C ALA A 24 -10.08 3.77 -0.27
N TRP A 25 -9.60 4.73 0.52
CA TRP A 25 -10.24 5.10 1.80
C TRP A 25 -11.63 5.68 1.58
N LYS A 26 -11.78 6.58 0.61
CA LYS A 26 -13.09 7.15 0.27
C LYS A 26 -14.08 6.05 -0.13
N SER A 27 -13.65 5.10 -0.95
CA SER A 27 -14.49 3.97 -1.35
C SER A 27 -14.84 3.05 -0.17
N ALA A 28 -13.92 2.84 0.77
CA ALA A 28 -14.16 2.05 1.96
C ALA A 28 -15.17 2.72 2.90
N ASP A 29 -15.08 4.04 3.06
CA ASP A 29 -16.01 4.85 3.84
C ASP A 29 -17.44 4.81 3.23
N GLU A 30 -17.54 5.03 1.91
CA GLU A 30 -18.81 4.94 1.18
C GLU A 30 -19.46 3.55 1.27
N ALA A 31 -18.66 2.50 1.39
CA ALA A 31 -19.11 1.12 1.54
C ALA A 31 -19.33 0.71 3.01
N GLY A 32 -19.07 1.59 3.98
CA GLY A 32 -19.31 1.35 5.41
C GLY A 32 -18.27 0.46 6.10
N TYR A 33 -17.05 0.36 5.57
CA TYR A 33 -15.96 -0.39 6.21
C TYR A 33 -15.53 0.25 7.53
N LEU A 34 -15.23 -0.59 8.51
CA LEU A 34 -14.80 -0.17 9.84
C LEU A 34 -13.30 0.16 9.84
N GLY A 35 -12.93 1.25 10.53
CA GLY A 35 -11.55 1.67 10.72
C GLY A 35 -10.95 1.32 12.08
N HIS A 36 -9.76 1.89 12.31
CA HIS A 36 -9.03 1.82 13.59
C HIS A 36 -8.72 0.39 14.04
N GLU A 37 -8.44 0.22 15.33
CA GLU A 37 -8.17 -1.06 15.95
C GLU A 37 -9.42 -1.94 15.86
N PHE A 38 -9.25 -3.22 15.49
CA PHE A 38 -10.32 -4.20 15.30
C PHE A 38 -11.32 -3.91 14.16
N GLY A 39 -11.04 -2.91 13.32
CA GLY A 39 -11.78 -2.68 12.09
C GLY A 39 -11.43 -3.66 10.98
N ASP A 40 -11.89 -3.32 9.77
CA ASP A 40 -11.58 -4.10 8.58
C ASP A 40 -10.10 -3.96 8.18
N SER A 41 -9.60 -4.99 7.47
CA SER A 41 -8.22 -5.02 6.99
C SER A 41 -8.13 -4.57 5.53
N ALA A 42 -7.06 -3.85 5.20
CA ALA A 42 -6.71 -3.49 3.83
C ALA A 42 -5.41 -4.19 3.42
N LEU A 43 -5.42 -4.83 2.24
CA LEU A 43 -4.22 -5.41 1.64
C LEU A 43 -3.66 -4.45 0.58
N VAL A 44 -2.48 -3.89 0.83
CA VAL A 44 -1.73 -3.10 -0.16
C VAL A 44 -0.70 -4.03 -0.81
N TRP A 45 -0.80 -4.19 -2.13
CA TRP A 45 0.10 -5.06 -2.90
C TRP A 45 0.55 -4.34 -4.17
N GLY A 46 1.84 -4.45 -4.49
CA GLY A 46 2.44 -3.88 -5.69
C GLY A 46 2.70 -4.93 -6.77
N ALA A 47 3.01 -4.49 -7.99
CA ALA A 47 3.53 -5.41 -9.00
C ALA A 47 4.81 -6.06 -8.46
N ARG A 48 4.94 -7.38 -8.63
CA ARG A 48 6.20 -8.08 -8.32
C ARG A 48 7.29 -7.37 -9.12
N ALA A 49 8.33 -6.85 -8.44
CA ALA A 49 9.50 -6.33 -9.13
C ALA A 49 9.97 -7.42 -10.10
N SER A 50 9.97 -7.11 -11.40
CA SER A 50 10.52 -8.00 -12.41
C SER A 50 11.92 -8.39 -11.94
N SER A 51 12.19 -9.69 -11.81
CA SER A 51 13.53 -10.13 -11.42
C SER A 51 14.50 -9.52 -12.43
N ALA A 52 15.30 -8.55 -11.98
CA ALA A 52 16.36 -8.01 -12.80
C ALA A 52 17.21 -9.19 -13.26
N THR A 53 17.44 -9.29 -14.57
CA THR A 53 18.34 -10.28 -15.16
C THR A 53 19.65 -10.26 -14.38
N ALA A 54 19.95 -11.35 -13.69
CA ALA A 54 21.19 -11.48 -12.93
C ALA A 54 22.38 -11.25 -13.90
N PRO A 55 23.36 -10.41 -13.55
CA PRO A 55 24.51 -10.20 -14.41
C PRO A 55 25.24 -11.53 -14.62
N SER A 56 25.45 -11.90 -15.89
CA SER A 56 26.22 -13.11 -16.23
C SER A 56 27.63 -12.95 -15.65
N ARG A 57 28.02 -13.85 -14.74
CA ARG A 57 29.39 -13.90 -14.25
C ARG A 57 30.30 -14.22 -15.43
N LEU A 58 31.12 -13.25 -15.86
CA LEU A 58 32.23 -13.48 -16.77
C LEU A 58 33.18 -14.49 -16.10
N SER A 59 33.35 -15.65 -16.73
CA SER A 59 34.36 -16.62 -16.33
C SER A 59 35.72 -16.14 -16.82
N ALA A 60 36.70 -16.15 -15.92
CA ALA A 60 38.12 -15.92 -16.19
C ALA A 60 38.78 -17.19 -16.74
#